data_AF-A0A1E7END9-F1
#
_entry.id   AF-A0A1E7END9-F1
#
_cell.length_a   1.000
_cell.length_b   1.000
_cell.length_c   1.000
_cell.angle_alpha   90.00
_cell.angle_beta   90.00
_cell.angle_gamma   90.00
#
_symmetry.space_group_name_H-M   'P 1'
#
loop_
_entity.id
_entity.type
_entity.pdbx_description
1 polymer ?
#
loop_
_entity_poly.entity_id
_entity_poly.type
_entity_poly.pdbx_seq_one_letter_code
_entity_poly.pdbx_strand_id
1 'polypeptide(L)'
;MMFPSISFSRLIPGPSTNESSAELTISACDVVSVRIRRRRRRRSDTNRILASSSTSSASSCTTPRPLVLLFVALTVFYLASKKIAPVHSLSAAKNIWINNSLQYYNRITRGAEHVQQSPTYLKSAMENYFAREKIKINKPEHAESIYRRLIKDEHTTHHAGAIAAAVVGVSGEEEEEEHECKFSNLAVPTLLLGLLLQREGRFNDARIVFEGFSHVLEEASIANGTLHIQKCSCCARVLQAHALFEMKHNNPLKAVELIILAVQMDKKLRPVLRWKLFKDAFVQYQSPEQRQHRRKLLVLKQQQSSSSLLVSPTTASAVVS
;
A
#
# COMPACT_ATOMS: atom_id res chain seq x y z
N MET A 1 -20.21 -29.57 37.92
CA MET A 1 -19.00 -28.92 38.48
C MET A 1 -18.99 -27.48 38.02
N MET A 2 -19.18 -26.56 38.97
CA MET A 2 -19.28 -25.11 38.79
C MET A 2 -17.89 -24.48 38.91
N PHE A 3 -17.55 -23.53 38.02
CA PHE A 3 -16.53 -22.49 38.20
C PHE A 3 -16.83 -21.31 37.24
N PRO A 4 -16.37 -20.08 37.53
CA PRO A 4 -17.28 -18.96 37.81
C PRO A 4 -17.26 -17.82 36.78
N SER A 5 -18.34 -17.03 36.80
CA SER A 5 -18.45 -15.73 36.13
C SER A 5 -17.54 -14.69 36.79
N ILE A 6 -16.63 -14.11 36.01
CA ILE A 6 -15.88 -12.91 36.42
C ILE A 6 -16.63 -11.69 35.90
N SER A 7 -17.27 -11.00 36.84
CA SER A 7 -17.93 -9.70 36.66
C SER A 7 -16.88 -8.59 36.76
N PHE A 8 -16.70 -7.83 35.68
CA PHE A 8 -15.97 -6.55 35.72
C PHE A 8 -16.99 -5.42 35.79
N SER A 9 -17.36 -5.05 37.01
CA SER A 9 -18.04 -3.79 37.32
C SER A 9 -17.17 -2.97 38.27
N ARG A 10 -17.15 -1.65 38.03
CA ARG A 10 -16.54 -0.57 38.83
C ARG A 10 -15.06 -0.27 38.55
N LEU A 11 -14.83 0.87 37.90
CA LEU A 11 -14.28 2.07 38.55
C LEU A 11 -14.59 3.28 37.67
N ILE A 12 -15.58 4.07 38.09
CA ILE A 12 -15.86 5.43 37.64
C ILE A 12 -15.34 6.35 38.75
N PRO A 13 -14.57 7.39 38.43
CA PRO A 13 -14.66 8.67 39.14
C PRO A 13 -15.42 9.68 38.27
N GLY A 14 -16.38 10.36 38.89
CA GLY A 14 -17.25 11.36 38.26
C GLY A 14 -16.55 12.68 37.91
N PRO A 15 -17.31 13.64 37.34
CA PRO A 15 -16.78 14.79 36.63
C PRO A 15 -16.50 15.97 37.56
N SER A 16 -15.46 16.74 37.25
CA SER A 16 -15.33 18.13 37.72
C SER A 16 -15.52 19.07 36.53
N THR A 17 -16.32 20.09 36.80
CA THR A 17 -16.83 21.13 35.91
C THR A 17 -15.91 22.35 35.86
N ASN A 18 -16.07 23.15 34.79
CA ASN A 18 -15.60 24.54 34.56
C ASN A 18 -14.11 24.64 34.13
N GLU A 19 -13.67 25.40 33.13
CA GLU A 19 -14.20 26.54 32.35
C GLU A 19 -13.35 26.64 31.06
N SER A 20 -13.97 26.84 29.90
CA SER A 20 -13.86 28.04 29.05
C SER A 20 -12.44 28.59 28.82
N SER A 21 -11.86 28.34 27.64
CA SER A 21 -11.23 29.38 26.79
C SER A 21 -10.74 28.85 25.43
N ALA A 22 -11.22 29.53 24.38
CA ALA A 22 -10.58 29.76 23.07
C ALA A 22 -10.22 28.55 22.17
N GLU A 23 -11.23 28.08 21.47
CA GLU A 23 -11.31 27.96 20.01
C GLU A 23 -10.01 28.29 19.20
N LEU A 24 -9.33 27.24 18.76
CA LEU A 24 -8.47 27.23 17.57
C LEU A 24 -8.59 25.85 16.93
N THR A 25 -9.63 25.69 16.12
CA THR A 25 -9.91 24.49 15.32
C THR A 25 -8.90 24.37 14.19
N ILE A 26 -7.69 23.91 14.50
CA ILE A 26 -6.77 23.42 13.47
C ILE A 26 -7.24 22.03 13.07
N SER A 27 -8.04 21.99 12.01
CA SER A 27 -8.48 20.80 11.30
C SER A 27 -7.28 19.93 10.92
N ALA A 28 -7.16 18.76 11.55
CA ALA A 28 -6.09 17.78 11.31
C ALA A 28 -6.27 17.00 9.99
N CYS A 29 -7.09 17.48 9.06
CA CYS A 29 -7.35 16.85 7.77
C CYS A 29 -6.53 17.44 6.60
N ASP A 30 -5.69 18.46 6.83
CA ASP A 30 -4.99 19.15 5.73
C ASP A 30 -3.55 18.66 5.43
N VAL A 31 -3.10 17.58 6.06
CA VAL A 31 -1.79 16.97 5.74
C VAL A 31 -2.00 15.77 4.82
N VAL A 32 -2.38 16.03 3.56
CA VAL A 32 -1.85 15.46 2.30
C VAL A 32 -2.69 16.07 1.16
N SER A 33 -2.50 17.36 0.92
CA SER A 33 -2.88 18.00 -0.34
C SER A 33 -1.62 18.46 -1.03
N VAL A 34 -0.89 17.51 -1.66
CA VAL A 34 0.19 17.86 -2.60
C VAL A 34 -0.46 18.46 -3.85
N ARG A 35 -0.78 19.74 -3.75
CA ARG A 35 -1.24 20.60 -4.85
C ARG A 35 -0.04 20.86 -5.75
N ILE A 36 0.15 20.00 -6.74
CA ILE A 36 1.10 20.25 -7.83
C ILE A 36 0.59 21.49 -8.59
N ARG A 37 1.16 22.65 -8.28
CA ARG A 37 1.05 23.86 -9.10
C ARG A 37 1.65 23.55 -10.47
N ARG A 38 0.79 23.22 -11.44
CA ARG A 38 1.11 23.23 -12.88
C ARG A 38 1.58 24.64 -13.26
N ARG A 39 2.88 24.85 -13.40
CA ARG A 39 3.45 26.00 -14.12
C ARG A 39 3.14 25.81 -15.60
N ARG A 40 1.96 26.24 -16.02
CA ARG A 40 1.60 26.50 -17.42
C ARG A 40 2.47 27.68 -17.88
N ARG A 41 3.59 27.42 -18.58
CA ARG A 41 4.22 28.45 -19.43
C ARG A 41 3.28 28.70 -20.60
N ARG A 42 2.38 29.68 -20.44
CA ARG A 42 1.68 30.31 -21.57
C ARG A 42 2.75 31.00 -22.41
N ARG A 43 2.98 30.45 -23.60
CA ARG A 43 3.64 31.12 -24.71
C ARG A 43 2.65 32.20 -25.15
N SER A 44 2.95 33.46 -24.83
CA SER A 44 2.16 34.60 -25.28
C SER A 44 2.68 34.97 -26.66
N ASP A 45 1.82 34.79 -27.65
CA ASP A 45 1.94 35.45 -28.94
C ASP A 45 1.74 36.95 -28.73
N THR A 46 2.72 37.74 -29.15
CA THR A 46 2.53 39.16 -29.44
C THR A 46 3.26 39.47 -30.75
N ASN A 47 2.54 39.25 -31.85
CA ASN A 47 2.72 40.06 -33.04
C ASN A 47 2.18 41.46 -32.72
N ARG A 48 3.05 42.47 -32.71
CA ARG A 48 2.63 43.84 -32.99
C ARG A 48 3.74 44.57 -33.75
N ILE A 49 3.43 44.73 -35.02
CA ILE A 49 3.99 45.70 -35.96
C ILE A 49 3.89 47.10 -35.35
N LEU A 50 4.96 47.89 -35.44
CA LEU A 50 4.91 49.29 -35.85
C LEU A 50 6.33 49.79 -36.19
N ALA A 51 6.39 50.41 -37.36
CA ALA A 51 7.53 51.14 -37.89
C ALA A 51 7.84 52.39 -37.05
N SER A 52 9.11 52.81 -37.01
CA SER A 52 9.58 54.01 -37.70
C SER A 52 10.94 54.50 -37.16
N SER A 53 11.82 54.83 -38.11
CA SER A 53 12.79 55.95 -38.08
C SER A 53 14.10 55.83 -37.30
N SER A 54 15.16 55.58 -38.09
CA SER A 54 16.39 56.38 -38.20
C SER A 54 16.92 57.13 -36.97
N THR A 55 18.13 56.77 -36.55
CA THR A 55 19.24 57.72 -36.38
C THR A 55 20.58 56.99 -36.50
N SER A 56 21.41 57.56 -37.36
CA SER A 56 22.79 57.24 -37.65
C SER A 56 23.72 57.56 -36.48
N SER A 57 24.59 56.63 -36.13
CA SER A 57 25.90 56.94 -35.55
C SER A 57 26.89 55.86 -35.96
N ALA A 58 27.82 56.26 -36.81
CA ALA A 58 28.93 55.45 -37.28
C ALA A 58 29.80 55.02 -36.10
N SER A 59 29.90 53.71 -35.87
CA SER A 59 31.01 53.10 -35.17
C SER A 59 31.59 52.03 -36.07
N SER A 60 32.82 52.24 -36.52
CA SER A 60 33.62 51.33 -37.32
C SER A 60 33.83 50.02 -36.56
N CYS A 61 32.91 49.06 -36.72
CA CYS A 61 33.09 47.68 -36.30
C CYS A 61 33.52 46.88 -37.52
N THR A 62 34.80 46.52 -37.56
CA THR A 62 35.32 45.52 -38.49
C THR A 62 34.47 44.27 -38.37
N THR A 63 33.66 43.99 -39.40
CA THR A 63 32.80 42.81 -39.44
C THR A 63 33.68 41.57 -39.29
N PRO A 64 33.53 40.78 -38.21
CA PRO A 64 34.28 39.54 -38.09
C PRO A 64 33.92 38.65 -39.28
N ARG A 65 34.94 38.16 -39.97
CA ARG A 65 34.80 37.30 -41.15
C ARG A 65 33.84 36.15 -40.80
N PRO A 66 32.88 35.80 -41.67
CA PRO A 66 31.83 34.81 -41.37
C PRO A 66 32.38 33.44 -40.91
N LEU A 67 33.62 33.13 -41.28
CA LEU A 67 34.33 31.92 -40.85
C LEU A 67 34.66 31.90 -39.34
N VAL A 68 34.92 33.05 -38.72
CA VAL A 68 35.23 33.13 -37.28
C VAL A 68 33.98 32.83 -36.45
N LEU A 69 32.81 33.32 -36.88
CA LEU A 69 31.55 33.03 -36.21
C LEU A 69 31.16 31.55 -36.34
N LEU A 70 31.49 30.91 -37.46
CA LEU A 70 31.27 29.47 -37.65
C LEU A 70 32.19 28.63 -36.74
N PHE A 71 33.46 29.02 -36.58
CA PHE A 71 34.36 28.36 -35.65
C PHE A 71 33.95 28.52 -34.18
N VAL A 72 33.48 29.72 -33.80
CA VAL A 72 32.96 29.95 -32.45
C VAL A 72 31.68 29.15 -32.21
N ALA A 73 30.76 29.09 -33.18
CA ALA A 73 29.55 28.28 -33.06
C ALA A 73 29.86 26.77 -32.97
N LEU A 74 30.81 26.26 -33.76
CA LEU A 74 31.24 24.86 -33.71
C LEU A 74 31.94 24.52 -32.40
N THR A 75 32.81 25.40 -31.88
CA THR A 75 33.52 25.15 -30.61
C THR A 75 32.56 25.23 -29.43
N VAL A 76 31.60 26.15 -29.41
CA VAL A 76 30.53 26.21 -28.40
C VAL A 76 29.63 24.97 -28.49
N PHE A 77 29.26 24.55 -29.70
CA PHE A 77 28.49 23.32 -29.90
C PHE A 77 29.27 22.07 -29.46
N TYR A 78 30.57 21.99 -29.74
CA TYR A 78 31.46 20.89 -29.34
C TYR A 78 31.71 20.85 -27.82
N LEU A 79 31.84 22.01 -27.17
CA LEU A 79 31.93 22.12 -25.72
C LEU A 79 30.58 21.81 -25.04
N ALA A 80 29.47 22.20 -25.65
CA ALA A 80 28.13 21.86 -25.17
C ALA A 80 27.83 20.36 -25.36
N SER A 81 28.31 19.74 -26.43
CA SER A 81 28.19 18.30 -26.67
C SER A 81 29.21 17.48 -25.89
N LYS A 82 30.34 18.03 -25.44
CA LYS A 82 31.20 17.34 -24.45
C LYS A 82 30.56 17.19 -23.06
N LYS A 83 29.43 17.88 -22.80
CA LYS A 83 28.54 17.58 -21.66
C LYS A 83 27.47 16.53 -22.00
N ILE A 84 27.65 15.73 -23.05
CA ILE A 84 26.94 14.46 -23.19
C ILE A 84 27.28 13.67 -21.92
N ALA A 85 26.26 13.47 -21.09
CA ALA A 85 26.32 12.69 -19.87
C ALA A 85 27.14 11.42 -20.11
N PRO A 86 27.98 10.99 -19.16
CA PRO A 86 28.72 9.75 -19.32
C PRO A 86 27.74 8.68 -19.76
N VAL A 87 28.07 7.98 -20.85
CA VAL A 87 27.32 6.81 -21.28
C VAL A 87 27.48 5.81 -20.15
N HIS A 88 26.61 5.89 -19.14
CA HIS A 88 26.53 4.88 -18.11
C HIS A 88 26.35 3.59 -18.88
N SER A 89 27.30 2.66 -18.72
CA SER A 89 27.18 1.35 -19.34
C SER A 89 25.78 0.82 -19.01
N LEU A 90 25.10 0.16 -19.96
CA LEU A 90 23.75 -0.37 -19.71
C LEU A 90 23.71 -1.21 -18.43
N SER A 91 24.83 -1.86 -18.09
CA SER A 91 25.07 -2.54 -16.82
C SER A 91 25.00 -1.61 -15.60
N ALA A 92 25.69 -0.45 -15.61
CA ALA A 92 25.61 0.53 -14.54
C ALA A 92 24.18 1.08 -14.36
N ALA A 93 23.48 1.38 -15.46
CA ALA A 93 22.08 1.82 -15.40
C ALA A 93 21.16 0.74 -14.81
N LYS A 94 21.35 -0.52 -15.20
CA LYS A 94 20.62 -1.68 -14.65
C LYS A 94 20.88 -1.84 -13.15
N ASN A 95 22.13 -1.74 -12.70
CA ASN A 95 22.48 -1.88 -11.28
C ASN A 95 21.89 -0.74 -10.44
N ILE A 96 21.91 0.50 -10.95
CA ILE A 96 21.24 1.63 -10.30
C ILE A 96 19.74 1.36 -10.15
N TRP A 97 19.10 0.85 -11.20
CA TRP A 97 17.67 0.49 -11.16
C TRP A 97 17.39 -0.57 -10.09
N ILE A 98 18.16 -1.65 -10.09
CA ILE A 98 18.02 -2.75 -9.11
C ILE A 98 18.17 -2.20 -7.68
N ASN A 99 19.24 -1.45 -7.41
CA ASN A 99 19.47 -0.86 -6.10
C ASN A 99 18.34 0.07 -5.66
N ASN A 100 17.85 0.94 -6.55
CA ASN A 100 16.73 1.81 -6.24
C ASN A 100 15.44 1.03 -5.96
N SER A 101 15.22 -0.08 -6.67
CA SER A 101 14.05 -0.94 -6.48
C SER A 101 14.08 -1.65 -5.13
N LEU A 102 15.23 -2.19 -4.73
CA LEU A 102 15.45 -2.82 -3.43
C LEU A 102 15.33 -1.80 -2.29
N GLN A 103 15.97 -0.63 -2.41
CA GLN A 103 15.85 0.43 -1.41
C GLN A 103 14.40 0.88 -1.20
N TYR A 104 13.64 1.02 -2.29
CA TYR A 104 12.22 1.37 -2.22
C TYR A 104 11.41 0.28 -1.51
N TYR A 105 11.61 -0.97 -1.89
CA TYR A 105 10.87 -2.10 -1.36
C TYR A 105 11.21 -2.35 0.12
N ASN A 106 12.49 -2.31 0.50
CA ASN A 106 12.96 -2.39 1.88
C ASN A 106 12.37 -1.29 2.78
N ARG A 107 12.24 -0.07 2.24
CA ARG A 107 11.58 1.03 2.94
C ARG A 107 10.10 0.75 3.18
N ILE A 108 9.42 0.15 2.20
CA ILE A 108 8.00 -0.22 2.32
C ILE A 108 7.82 -1.40 3.26
N THR A 109 8.80 -2.28 3.42
CA THR A 109 8.74 -3.43 4.33
C THR A 109 9.30 -3.13 5.73
N ARG A 110 9.95 -1.97 5.97
CA ARG A 110 10.68 -1.56 7.21
C ARG A 110 11.77 -2.56 7.62
N GLY A 111 12.84 -2.60 6.85
CA GLY A 111 14.12 -3.10 7.35
C GLY A 111 14.32 -4.60 7.21
N ALA A 112 13.81 -5.22 6.14
CA ALA A 112 14.30 -6.52 5.67
C ALA A 112 15.74 -6.38 5.09
N GLU A 113 16.64 -5.73 5.83
CA GLU A 113 17.97 -5.32 5.37
C GLU A 113 18.94 -6.50 5.22
N HIS A 114 18.61 -7.65 5.82
CA HIS A 114 19.44 -8.86 5.80
C HIS A 114 18.76 -10.10 5.20
N VAL A 115 17.56 -9.95 4.64
CA VAL A 115 16.90 -11.07 3.95
C VAL A 115 17.71 -11.43 2.71
N GLN A 116 18.22 -12.66 2.65
CA GLN A 116 18.76 -13.23 1.41
C GLN A 116 17.71 -13.04 0.32
N GLN A 117 18.00 -12.14 -0.62
CA GLN A 117 17.03 -11.70 -1.60
C GLN A 117 16.74 -12.85 -2.55
N SER A 118 15.63 -13.54 -2.29
CA SER A 118 15.12 -14.55 -3.19
C SER A 118 14.92 -13.92 -4.59
N PRO A 119 15.15 -14.68 -5.68
CA PRO A 119 14.95 -14.15 -7.04
C PRO A 119 13.51 -13.66 -7.26
N THR A 120 12.54 -14.26 -6.56
CA THR A 120 11.14 -13.84 -6.49
C THR A 120 10.98 -12.48 -5.81
N TYR A 121 11.62 -12.25 -4.66
CA TYR A 121 11.62 -10.96 -3.97
C TYR A 121 12.16 -9.83 -4.86
N LEU A 122 13.30 -10.06 -5.52
CA LEU A 122 13.90 -9.08 -6.43
C LEU A 122 12.97 -8.75 -7.60
N LYS A 123 12.34 -9.76 -8.21
CA LYS A 123 11.36 -9.56 -9.29
C LYS A 123 10.20 -8.69 -8.80
N SER A 124 9.61 -9.01 -7.66
CA SER A 124 8.51 -8.24 -7.06
C SER A 124 8.95 -6.79 -6.76
N ALA A 125 10.14 -6.59 -6.19
CA ALA A 125 10.69 -5.26 -5.91
C ALA A 125 10.86 -4.42 -7.19
N MET A 126 11.41 -5.02 -8.25
CA MET A 126 11.59 -4.35 -9.55
C MET A 126 10.25 -3.96 -10.19
N GLU A 127 9.26 -4.85 -10.16
CA GLU A 127 7.93 -4.58 -10.72
C GLU A 127 7.18 -3.50 -9.93
N ASN A 128 7.23 -3.55 -8.59
CA ASN A 128 6.66 -2.52 -7.73
C ASN A 128 7.32 -1.14 -7.97
N TYR A 129 8.64 -1.12 -8.16
CA TYR A 129 9.37 0.11 -8.49
C TYR A 129 8.99 0.64 -9.87
N PHE A 130 8.85 -0.24 -10.87
CA PHE A 130 8.40 0.14 -12.21
C PHE A 130 6.98 0.70 -12.21
N ALA A 131 6.05 0.08 -11.48
CA ALA A 131 4.70 0.59 -11.30
C ALA A 131 4.69 2.00 -10.70
N ARG A 132 5.54 2.26 -9.69
CA ARG A 132 5.70 3.61 -9.13
C ARG A 132 6.19 4.64 -10.17
N GLU A 133 7.14 4.28 -11.03
CA GLU A 133 7.59 5.18 -12.11
C GLU A 133 6.46 5.47 -13.11
N LYS A 134 5.59 4.49 -13.39
CA LYS A 134 4.41 4.69 -14.26
C LYS A 134 3.42 5.67 -13.66
N ILE A 135 3.21 5.62 -12.34
CA ILE A 135 2.40 6.61 -11.62
C ILE A 135 3.01 8.01 -11.75
N LYS A 136 4.34 8.15 -11.64
CA LYS A 136 5.03 9.45 -11.79
C LYS A 136 4.90 10.01 -13.21
N ILE A 137 4.90 9.15 -14.22
CA ILE A 137 4.74 9.53 -15.64
C ILE A 137 3.24 9.69 -16.00
N ASN A 138 2.35 9.72 -15.01
CA ASN A 138 0.90 9.90 -15.20
C ASN A 138 0.25 8.80 -16.05
N LYS A 139 0.70 7.55 -15.87
CA LYS A 139 0.13 6.34 -16.46
C LYS A 139 -0.37 5.38 -15.36
N PRO A 140 -1.39 5.76 -14.58
CA PRO A 140 -1.82 4.97 -13.42
C PRO A 140 -2.48 3.63 -13.80
N GLU A 141 -3.19 3.56 -14.93
CA GLU A 141 -3.78 2.32 -15.46
C GLU A 141 -2.73 1.21 -15.68
N HIS A 142 -1.53 1.60 -16.14
CA HIS A 142 -0.45 0.64 -16.33
C HIS A 142 0.13 0.17 -15.00
N ALA A 143 0.20 1.05 -14.01
CA ALA A 143 0.61 0.68 -12.65
C ALA A 143 -0.40 -0.28 -12.01
N GLU A 144 -1.70 -0.01 -12.18
CA GLU A 144 -2.78 -0.91 -11.77
C GLU A 144 -2.63 -2.30 -12.41
N SER A 145 -2.41 -2.37 -13.73
CA SER A 145 -2.21 -3.64 -14.43
C SER A 145 -1.05 -4.45 -13.85
N ILE A 146 0.06 -3.78 -13.49
CA ILE A 146 1.21 -4.42 -12.83
C ILE A 146 0.82 -4.95 -11.46
N TYR A 147 0.17 -4.13 -10.60
CA TYR A 147 -0.20 -4.57 -9.26
C TYR A 147 -1.22 -5.71 -9.27
N ARG A 148 -2.22 -5.67 -10.15
CA ARG A 148 -3.21 -6.75 -10.29
C ARG A 148 -2.56 -8.06 -10.73
N ARG A 149 -1.56 -7.98 -11.62
CA ARG A 149 -0.78 -9.16 -12.03
C ARG A 149 0.01 -9.73 -10.86
N LEU A 150 0.76 -8.90 -10.15
CA LEU A 150 1.52 -9.33 -8.97
C LEU A 150 0.62 -10.02 -7.93
N ILE A 151 -0.55 -9.43 -7.64
CA ILE A 151 -1.51 -10.01 -6.70
C ILE A 151 -2.03 -11.36 -7.22
N LYS A 152 -2.40 -11.45 -8.51
CA LYS A 152 -2.91 -12.68 -9.12
C LYS A 152 -1.87 -13.80 -9.14
N ASP A 153 -0.64 -13.48 -9.50
CA ASP A 153 0.47 -14.44 -9.53
C ASP A 153 0.68 -15.02 -8.12
N GLU A 154 0.71 -14.18 -7.09
CA GLU A 154 0.86 -14.63 -5.69
C GLU A 154 -0.36 -15.43 -5.19
N HIS A 155 -1.60 -15.07 -5.54
CA HIS A 155 -2.77 -15.87 -5.19
C HIS A 155 -2.69 -17.29 -5.75
N THR A 156 -2.22 -17.45 -7.00
CA THR A 156 -2.05 -18.77 -7.60
C THR A 156 -0.97 -19.59 -6.90
N THR A 157 0.13 -18.94 -6.49
CA THR A 157 1.23 -19.60 -5.77
C THR A 157 0.84 -19.94 -4.33
N HIS A 158 0.11 -19.08 -3.63
CA HIS A 158 -0.33 -19.29 -2.25
C HIS A 158 -1.46 -20.32 -2.11
N HIS A 159 -2.43 -20.39 -3.04
CA HIS A 159 -3.40 -21.49 -3.03
C HIS A 159 -2.73 -22.85 -3.22
N ALA A 160 -1.74 -22.93 -4.13
CA ALA A 160 -0.94 -24.15 -4.31
C ALA A 160 -0.07 -24.47 -3.09
N GLY A 161 0.53 -23.44 -2.47
CA GLY A 161 1.39 -23.58 -1.29
C GLY A 161 0.65 -23.88 0.01
N ALA A 162 -0.57 -23.36 0.21
CA ALA A 162 -1.42 -23.67 1.37
C ALA A 162 -1.92 -25.12 1.33
N ILE A 163 -2.21 -25.66 0.13
CA ILE A 163 -2.48 -27.08 -0.06
C ILE A 163 -1.23 -27.91 0.24
N ALA A 164 -0.05 -27.49 -0.25
CA ALA A 164 1.19 -28.22 0.01
C ALA A 164 1.62 -28.20 1.49
N ALA A 165 1.46 -27.07 2.20
CA ALA A 165 1.77 -26.95 3.62
C ALA A 165 0.79 -27.77 4.50
N ALA A 166 -0.49 -27.83 4.12
CA ALA A 166 -1.48 -28.68 4.78
C ALA A 166 -1.21 -30.18 4.58
N VAL A 167 -0.58 -30.57 3.47
CA VAL A 167 -0.20 -31.97 3.18
C VAL A 167 1.09 -32.40 3.88
N VAL A 168 2.00 -31.48 4.20
CA VAL A 168 3.37 -31.83 4.64
C VAL A 168 3.59 -31.73 6.15
N GLY A 169 2.69 -31.12 6.95
CA GLY A 169 2.68 -31.32 8.41
C GLY A 169 4.01 -31.08 9.13
N VAL A 170 4.85 -30.13 8.67
CA VAL A 170 6.11 -29.80 9.34
C VAL A 170 5.87 -28.63 10.28
N SER A 171 5.44 -28.97 11.49
CA SER A 171 5.76 -28.20 12.70
C SER A 171 7.27 -28.28 12.92
N GLY A 172 8.00 -27.28 12.40
CA GLY A 172 9.43 -27.09 12.65
C GLY A 172 9.62 -26.03 13.72
N GLU A 173 10.06 -26.50 14.89
CA GLU A 173 10.56 -25.71 16.01
C GLU A 173 11.85 -24.96 15.61
N GLU A 174 12.02 -23.76 16.18
CA GLU A 174 13.31 -23.14 16.54
C GLU A 174 14.40 -22.99 15.46
N GLU A 175 14.24 -22.04 14.53
CA GLU A 175 15.38 -21.26 14.01
C GLU A 175 14.98 -19.78 13.90
N GLU A 176 15.61 -18.94 14.72
CA GLU A 176 15.58 -17.47 14.63
C GLU A 176 16.37 -16.96 13.41
N GLU A 177 16.26 -17.63 12.27
CA GLU A 177 16.71 -17.06 11.01
C GLU A 177 15.69 -16.02 10.55
N GLU A 178 16.21 -14.90 10.08
CA GLU A 178 15.50 -13.69 9.67
C GLU A 178 14.65 -13.96 8.41
N HIS A 179 13.61 -14.77 8.57
CA HIS A 179 12.78 -15.27 7.49
C HIS A 179 11.97 -14.12 6.88
N GLU A 180 12.14 -13.95 5.57
CA GLU A 180 11.27 -13.17 4.70
C GLU A 180 9.79 -13.42 5.07
N CYS A 181 9.00 -12.38 5.40
CA CYS A 181 7.58 -12.62 5.66
C CYS A 181 6.93 -13.19 4.39
N LYS A 182 6.35 -14.39 4.51
CA LYS A 182 5.72 -15.16 3.43
C LYS A 182 4.67 -14.35 2.65
N PHE A 183 4.03 -13.38 3.30
CA PHE A 183 2.99 -12.55 2.70
C PHE A 183 3.52 -11.24 2.10
N SER A 184 4.83 -10.97 2.11
CA SER A 184 5.37 -9.68 1.69
C SER A 184 5.08 -9.39 0.21
N ASN A 185 5.22 -10.39 -0.65
CA ASN A 185 4.98 -10.27 -2.08
C ASN A 185 3.51 -10.02 -2.44
N LEU A 186 2.57 -10.43 -1.59
CA LEU A 186 1.15 -10.12 -1.74
C LEU A 186 0.76 -8.80 -1.06
N ALA A 187 1.26 -8.57 0.16
CA ALA A 187 0.87 -7.44 1.01
C ALA A 187 1.28 -6.09 0.40
N VAL A 188 2.50 -6.00 -0.16
CA VAL A 188 3.00 -4.75 -0.75
C VAL A 188 2.19 -4.30 -1.97
N PRO A 189 2.00 -5.12 -3.02
CA PRO A 189 1.20 -4.72 -4.17
C PRO A 189 -0.27 -4.50 -3.81
N THR A 190 -0.83 -5.26 -2.86
CA THR A 190 -2.20 -5.02 -2.35
C THR A 190 -2.33 -3.62 -1.75
N LEU A 191 -1.40 -3.24 -0.86
CA LEU A 191 -1.39 -1.92 -0.24
C LEU A 191 -1.27 -0.82 -1.30
N LEU A 192 -0.33 -0.97 -2.24
CA LEU A 192 -0.08 0.04 -3.26
C LEU A 192 -1.25 0.17 -4.25
N LEU A 193 -1.89 -0.95 -4.62
CA LEU A 193 -3.08 -0.94 -5.46
C LEU A 193 -4.26 -0.28 -4.74
N GLY A 194 -4.52 -0.65 -3.48
CA GLY A 194 -5.58 -0.03 -2.68
C GLY A 194 -5.41 1.48 -2.56
N LEU A 195 -4.19 1.97 -2.35
CA LEU A 195 -3.87 3.40 -2.30
C LEU A 195 -4.00 4.08 -3.67
N LEU A 196 -3.61 3.41 -4.76
CA LEU A 196 -3.78 3.93 -6.12
C LEU A 196 -5.27 4.13 -6.44
N LEU A 197 -6.10 3.12 -6.18
CA LEU A 197 -7.54 3.17 -6.43
C LEU A 197 -8.24 4.26 -5.59
N GLN A 198 -7.83 4.43 -4.33
CA GLN A 198 -8.30 5.54 -3.49
C GLN A 198 -7.96 6.91 -4.10
N ARG A 199 -6.77 7.06 -4.67
CA ARG A 199 -6.34 8.30 -5.32
C ARG A 199 -7.15 8.60 -6.59
N GLU A 200 -7.58 7.57 -7.31
CA GLU A 200 -8.44 7.70 -8.49
C GLU A 200 -9.93 7.88 -8.16
N GLY A 201 -10.32 7.77 -6.89
CA GLY A 201 -11.73 7.85 -6.47
C GLY A 201 -12.51 6.55 -6.68
N ARG A 202 -11.84 5.45 -7.01
CA ARG A 202 -12.44 4.12 -7.22
C ARG A 202 -12.53 3.35 -5.90
N PHE A 203 -13.36 3.86 -4.99
CA PHE A 203 -13.43 3.36 -3.61
C PHE A 203 -13.99 1.94 -3.51
N ASN A 204 -14.94 1.56 -4.36
CA ASN A 204 -15.49 0.20 -4.37
C ASN A 204 -14.43 -0.83 -4.75
N ASP A 205 -13.63 -0.54 -5.79
CA ASP A 205 -12.53 -1.41 -6.20
C ASP A 205 -11.46 -1.51 -5.11
N ALA A 206 -11.15 -0.40 -4.44
CA ALA A 206 -10.22 -0.40 -3.31
C ALA A 206 -10.73 -1.30 -2.17
N ARG A 207 -12.03 -1.26 -1.87
CA ARG A 207 -12.65 -2.13 -0.86
C ARG A 207 -12.50 -3.60 -1.24
N ILE A 208 -12.80 -3.96 -2.49
CA ILE A 208 -12.66 -5.34 -3.01
C ILE A 208 -11.21 -5.83 -2.86
N VAL A 209 -10.22 -4.99 -3.18
CA VAL A 209 -8.80 -5.36 -3.05
C VAL A 209 -8.42 -5.65 -1.59
N PHE A 210 -8.85 -4.81 -0.64
CA PHE A 210 -8.56 -5.04 0.77
C PHE A 210 -9.33 -6.23 1.37
N GLU A 211 -10.58 -6.42 0.98
CA GLU A 211 -11.38 -7.59 1.38
C GLU A 211 -10.78 -8.88 0.84
N GLY A 212 -10.37 -8.90 -0.45
CA GLY A 212 -9.69 -10.04 -1.05
C GLY A 212 -8.43 -10.45 -0.29
N PHE A 213 -7.62 -9.48 0.15
CA PHE A 213 -6.47 -9.76 1.01
C PHE A 213 -6.86 -10.32 2.39
N SER A 214 -7.95 -9.81 2.97
CA SER A 214 -8.45 -10.29 4.26
C SER A 214 -8.93 -11.74 4.18
N HIS A 215 -9.59 -12.12 3.07
CA HIS A 215 -9.99 -13.50 2.80
C HIS A 215 -8.79 -14.44 2.70
N VAL A 216 -7.70 -14.04 2.02
CA VAL A 216 -6.46 -14.84 1.97
C VAL A 216 -5.87 -15.06 3.35
N LEU A 217 -5.88 -14.03 4.21
CA LEU A 217 -5.39 -14.18 5.58
C LEU A 217 -6.26 -15.12 6.41
N GLU A 218 -7.59 -15.06 6.27
CA GLU A 218 -8.52 -15.98 6.92
C GLU A 218 -8.28 -17.42 6.47
N GLU A 219 -8.20 -17.66 5.15
CA GLU A 219 -7.92 -18.98 4.58
C GLU A 219 -6.58 -19.54 5.03
N ALA A 220 -5.52 -18.72 5.04
CA ALA A 220 -4.21 -19.13 5.52
C ALA A 220 -4.21 -19.47 7.03
N SER A 221 -5.01 -18.77 7.84
CA SER A 221 -5.17 -19.09 9.26
C SER A 221 -5.88 -20.43 9.46
N ILE A 222 -6.92 -20.71 8.67
CA ILE A 222 -7.67 -21.97 8.73
C ILE A 222 -6.79 -23.14 8.28
N ALA A 223 -6.07 -23.00 7.16
CA ALA A 223 -5.22 -24.04 6.60
C ALA A 223 -4.08 -24.45 7.55
N ASN A 224 -3.52 -23.50 8.30
CA ASN A 224 -2.45 -23.79 9.26
C ASN A 224 -2.97 -24.42 10.57
N GLY A 225 -4.27 -24.67 10.72
CA GLY A 225 -4.87 -25.25 11.93
C GLY A 225 -4.64 -24.44 13.21
N THR A 226 -4.13 -23.21 13.08
CA THR A 226 -3.73 -22.37 14.19
C THR A 226 -4.73 -21.24 14.35
N LEU A 227 -5.32 -21.16 15.54
CA LEU A 227 -6.13 -20.02 15.98
C LEU A 227 -5.25 -18.77 16.22
N HIS A 228 -3.93 -18.94 16.20
CA HIS A 228 -2.96 -17.88 16.39
C HIS A 228 -2.62 -17.19 15.07
N ILE A 229 -3.02 -15.94 14.97
CA ILE A 229 -2.63 -15.03 13.91
C ILE A 229 -1.09 -14.93 13.89
N GLN A 230 -0.46 -15.35 12.80
CA GLN A 230 0.99 -15.24 12.63
C GLN A 230 1.41 -13.76 12.74
N LYS A 231 2.46 -13.50 13.52
CA LYS A 231 3.07 -12.17 13.63
C LYS A 231 3.68 -11.81 12.26
N CYS A 232 3.04 -10.93 11.50
CA CYS A 232 3.64 -10.39 10.28
C CYS A 232 3.36 -8.90 10.12
N SER A 233 4.44 -8.12 10.06
CA SER A 233 4.40 -6.66 10.01
C SER A 233 3.88 -6.11 8.67
N CYS A 234 4.04 -6.84 7.55
CA CYS A 234 3.51 -6.38 6.26
C CYS A 234 2.00 -6.55 6.19
N CYS A 235 1.46 -7.68 6.64
CA CYS A 235 0.00 -7.89 6.77
C CYS A 235 -0.63 -6.87 7.71
N ALA A 236 0.00 -6.61 8.85
CA ALA A 236 -0.47 -5.62 9.81
C ALA A 236 -0.65 -4.23 9.18
N ARG A 237 0.21 -3.85 8.23
CA ARG A 237 0.09 -2.55 7.52
C ARG A 237 -1.06 -2.52 6.53
N VAL A 238 -1.28 -3.62 5.81
CA VAL A 238 -2.44 -3.71 4.91
C VAL A 238 -3.72 -3.58 5.71
N LEU A 239 -3.83 -4.29 6.85
CA LEU A 239 -4.97 -4.20 7.75
C LEU A 239 -5.12 -2.81 8.38
N GLN A 240 -4.02 -2.16 8.79
CA GLN A 240 -4.05 -0.78 9.27
C GLN A 240 -4.57 0.18 8.19
N ALA A 241 -4.11 0.04 6.95
CA ALA A 241 -4.56 0.86 5.84
C ALA A 241 -6.04 0.60 5.50
N HIS A 242 -6.47 -0.66 5.55
CA HIS A 242 -7.87 -1.04 5.38
C HIS A 242 -8.76 -0.47 6.48
N ALA A 243 -8.31 -0.52 7.74
CA ALA A 243 -9.01 0.08 8.87
C ALA A 243 -9.21 1.59 8.68
N LEU A 244 -8.16 2.30 8.28
CA LEU A 244 -8.25 3.74 7.98
C LEU A 244 -9.17 4.03 6.80
N PHE A 245 -9.13 3.18 5.78
CA PHE A 245 -10.03 3.25 4.63
C PHE A 245 -11.49 3.11 5.06
N GLU A 246 -11.84 2.08 5.84
CA GLU A 246 -13.22 1.87 6.30
C GLU A 246 -13.70 2.99 7.22
N MET A 247 -12.81 3.52 8.07
CA MET A 247 -13.16 4.67 8.90
C MET A 247 -13.52 5.91 8.08
N LYS A 248 -12.78 6.16 6.98
CA LYS A 248 -13.08 7.27 6.07
C LYS A 248 -14.42 7.09 5.33
N HIS A 249 -14.88 5.85 5.16
CA HIS A 249 -16.11 5.51 4.44
C HIS A 249 -17.25 5.09 5.38
N ASN A 250 -17.29 5.64 6.60
CA ASN A 250 -18.38 5.46 7.57
C ASN A 250 -18.63 4.02 8.05
N ASN A 251 -17.61 3.16 8.05
CA ASN A 251 -17.67 1.81 8.60
C ASN A 251 -16.78 1.65 9.86
N PRO A 252 -17.10 2.35 10.97
CA PRO A 252 -16.22 2.42 12.13
C PRO A 252 -16.06 1.06 12.85
N LEU A 253 -17.10 0.22 12.84
CA LEU A 253 -17.08 -1.08 13.50
C LEU A 253 -16.06 -2.02 12.83
N LYS A 254 -16.14 -2.14 11.50
CA LYS A 254 -15.20 -2.93 10.71
C LYS A 254 -13.78 -2.38 10.82
N ALA A 255 -13.64 -1.04 10.82
CA ALA A 255 -12.34 -0.40 11.03
C ALA A 255 -11.71 -0.77 12.37
N VAL A 256 -12.51 -0.85 13.45
CA VAL A 256 -12.04 -1.28 14.77
C VAL A 256 -11.62 -2.75 14.78
N GLU A 257 -12.38 -3.64 14.13
CA GLU A 257 -12.01 -5.06 14.03
C GLU A 257 -10.67 -5.25 13.31
N LEU A 258 -10.50 -4.57 12.18
CA LEU A 258 -9.27 -4.60 11.39
C LEU A 258 -8.07 -4.04 12.15
N ILE A 259 -8.21 -2.95 12.89
CA ILE A 259 -7.07 -2.38 13.64
C ILE A 259 -6.70 -3.22 14.86
N ILE A 260 -7.67 -3.86 15.52
CA ILE A 260 -7.38 -4.82 16.60
C ILE A 260 -6.57 -5.98 16.02
N LEU A 261 -7.01 -6.54 14.89
CA LEU A 261 -6.30 -7.62 14.20
C LEU A 261 -4.89 -7.19 13.78
N ALA A 262 -4.73 -5.98 13.22
CA ALA A 262 -3.43 -5.42 12.86
C ALA A 262 -2.48 -5.30 14.07
N VAL A 263 -2.99 -4.85 15.23
CA VAL A 263 -2.19 -4.70 16.46
C VAL A 263 -1.82 -6.06 17.07
N GLN A 264 -2.66 -7.08 16.89
CA GLN A 264 -2.32 -8.46 17.27
C GLN A 264 -1.16 -8.99 16.41
N MET A 265 -1.13 -8.67 15.11
CA MET A 265 -0.04 -9.04 14.19
C MET A 265 1.26 -8.27 14.46
N ASP A 266 1.17 -6.96 14.70
CA ASP A 266 2.32 -6.09 14.96
C ASP A 266 2.05 -5.18 16.17
N LYS A 267 2.66 -5.53 17.32
CA LYS A 267 2.54 -4.76 18.57
C LYS A 267 3.05 -3.32 18.44
N LYS A 268 3.91 -3.00 17.45
CA LYS A 268 4.39 -1.63 17.21
C LYS A 268 3.26 -0.70 16.78
N LEU A 269 2.13 -1.24 16.31
CA LEU A 269 0.94 -0.46 15.91
C LEU A 269 0.04 -0.07 17.09
N ARG A 270 0.33 -0.50 18.33
CA ARG A 270 -0.45 -0.12 19.53
C ARG A 270 -0.75 1.38 19.68
N PRO A 271 0.18 2.31 19.36
CA PRO A 271 -0.10 3.75 19.45
C PRO A 271 -1.27 4.22 18.57
N VAL A 272 -1.57 3.52 17.47
CA VAL A 272 -2.67 3.85 16.55
C VAL A 272 -4.03 3.76 17.26
N LEU A 273 -4.18 2.83 18.20
CA LEU A 273 -5.41 2.69 19.01
C LEU A 273 -5.69 3.93 19.88
N ARG A 274 -4.67 4.76 20.14
CA ARG A 274 -4.81 6.00 20.92
C ARG A 274 -5.27 7.19 20.09
N TRP A 275 -5.34 7.06 18.77
CA TRP A 275 -5.83 8.13 17.89
C TRP A 275 -7.30 8.39 18.16
N LYS A 276 -7.70 9.67 18.20
CA LYS A 276 -9.08 10.09 18.50
C LYS A 276 -10.11 9.35 17.65
N LEU A 277 -9.82 9.27 16.35
CA LEU A 277 -10.62 8.59 15.33
C LEU A 277 -10.93 7.12 15.68
N PHE A 278 -9.99 6.38 16.27
CA PHE A 278 -10.24 5.01 16.73
C PHE A 278 -10.86 4.97 18.12
N LYS A 279 -10.46 5.84 19.04
CA LYS A 279 -11.05 5.92 20.39
C LYS A 279 -12.57 6.06 20.36
N ASP A 280 -13.07 6.97 19.53
CA ASP A 280 -14.51 7.22 19.40
C ASP A 280 -15.24 5.99 18.83
N ALA A 281 -14.65 5.34 17.83
CA ALA A 281 -15.16 4.09 17.27
C ALA A 281 -15.10 2.92 18.26
N PHE A 282 -14.12 2.88 19.16
CA PHE A 282 -14.02 1.86 20.21
C PHE A 282 -15.17 1.93 21.21
N VAL A 283 -15.62 3.15 21.56
CA VAL A 283 -16.79 3.33 22.44
C VAL A 283 -18.03 2.70 21.80
N GLN A 284 -18.26 2.96 20.52
CA GLN A 284 -19.36 2.36 19.77
C GLN A 284 -19.22 0.83 19.67
N TYR A 285 -18.00 0.36 19.41
CA TYR A 285 -17.70 -1.06 19.30
C TYR A 285 -17.95 -1.84 20.61
N GLN A 286 -17.78 -1.20 21.76
CA GLN A 286 -17.97 -1.82 23.07
C GLN A 286 -19.43 -1.84 23.54
N SER A 287 -20.35 -1.16 22.85
CA SER A 287 -21.74 -1.08 23.28
C SER A 287 -22.39 -2.49 23.38
N PRO A 288 -23.28 -2.71 24.37
CA PRO A 288 -23.88 -4.02 24.61
C PRO A 288 -24.71 -4.53 23.43
N GLU A 289 -25.38 -3.63 22.71
CA GLU A 289 -26.15 -3.94 21.51
C GLU A 289 -25.25 -4.51 20.40
N GLN A 290 -24.10 -3.88 20.16
CA GLN A 290 -23.14 -4.36 19.16
C GLN A 290 -22.48 -5.67 19.58
N ARG A 291 -22.22 -5.87 20.87
CA ARG A 291 -21.75 -7.18 21.39
C ARG A 291 -22.77 -8.29 21.14
N GLN A 292 -24.06 -8.02 21.36
CA GLN A 292 -25.12 -8.99 21.08
C GLN A 292 -25.25 -9.28 19.58
N HIS A 293 -25.17 -8.25 18.73
CA HIS A 293 -25.22 -8.42 17.28
C HIS A 293 -24.05 -9.28 16.76
N ARG A 294 -22.82 -9.03 17.22
CA ARG A 294 -21.66 -9.86 16.88
C ARG A 294 -21.79 -11.31 17.32
N ARG A 295 -22.33 -11.56 18.53
CA ARG A 295 -22.58 -12.93 19.00
C ARG A 295 -23.55 -13.68 18.07
N LYS A 296 -24.61 -13.00 17.60
CA LYS A 296 -25.54 -13.59 16.63
C LYS A 296 -24.86 -13.89 15.29
N LEU A 297 -24.02 -12.98 14.79
CA LEU A 297 -23.27 -13.18 13.54
C LEU A 297 -22.28 -14.34 13.62
N LEU A 298 -21.55 -14.48 14.74
CA LEU A 298 -20.61 -15.59 14.93
C LEU A 298 -21.33 -16.95 14.94
N VAL A 299 -22.48 -17.05 15.61
CA VAL A 299 -23.29 -18.28 15.62
C VAL A 299 -23.77 -18.62 14.20
N LEU A 300 -24.19 -17.64 13.41
CA LEU A 300 -24.60 -17.85 12.02
C LEU A 300 -23.43 -18.30 11.13
N LYS A 301 -22.24 -17.68 11.26
CA LYS A 301 -21.05 -18.06 10.49
C LYS A 301 -20.61 -19.49 10.83
N GLN A 302 -20.71 -19.88 12.10
CA GLN A 302 -20.40 -21.23 12.57
C GLN A 302 -21.40 -22.28 12.06
N GLN A 303 -22.69 -21.95 11.99
CA GLN A 303 -23.70 -22.82 11.40
C GLN A 303 -23.44 -23.05 9.90
N GLN A 304 -23.10 -21.99 9.14
CA GLN A 304 -22.79 -22.10 7.72
C GLN A 304 -21.56 -22.96 7.44
N SER A 305 -20.49 -22.84 8.23
CA SER A 305 -19.30 -23.70 8.10
C SER A 305 -19.55 -25.17 8.48
N SER A 306 -20.55 -25.44 9.33
CA SER A 306 -20.90 -26.80 9.76
C SER A 306 -21.77 -27.51 8.71
N SER A 307 -22.65 -26.78 8.03
CA SER A 307 -23.53 -27.32 6.99
C SER A 307 -22.79 -27.72 5.70
N SER A 308 -21.65 -27.12 5.40
CA SER A 308 -20.82 -27.47 4.24
C SER A 308 -20.05 -28.80 4.38
N LEU A 309 -20.02 -29.42 5.57
CA LEU A 309 -19.30 -30.67 5.83
C LEU A 309 -20.18 -31.94 5.73
N LEU A 310 -21.47 -31.82 5.42
CA LEU A 310 -22.43 -32.95 5.42
C LEU A 310 -22.89 -33.42 4.04
N VAL A 311 -22.29 -32.94 2.94
CA VAL A 311 -22.60 -33.43 1.58
C VAL A 311 -21.51 -34.39 1.13
N SER A 312 -21.57 -35.63 1.61
CA SER A 312 -20.87 -36.76 0.99
C SER A 312 -21.64 -37.16 -0.28
N PRO A 313 -21.00 -37.30 -1.45
CA PRO A 313 -21.66 -37.82 -2.64
C PRO A 313 -21.84 -39.34 -2.47
N THR A 314 -23.07 -39.77 -2.20
CA THR A 314 -23.45 -41.18 -2.28
C THR A 314 -23.44 -41.60 -3.75
N THR A 315 -22.35 -42.21 -4.21
CA THR A 315 -22.28 -42.87 -5.51
C THR A 315 -23.15 -44.14 -5.47
N ALA A 316 -24.42 -44.02 -5.84
CA ALA A 316 -25.24 -45.16 -6.20
C ALA A 316 -24.91 -45.58 -7.64
N SER A 317 -24.07 -46.60 -7.78
CA SER A 317 -23.81 -47.28 -9.04
C SER A 317 -25.00 -48.18 -9.34
N ALA A 318 -25.86 -47.77 -10.27
CA ALA A 318 -26.94 -48.59 -10.80
C ALA A 318 -26.38 -49.47 -11.92
N VAL A 319 -26.24 -50.76 -11.62
CA VAL A 319 -26.08 -51.84 -12.59
C VAL A 319 -27.41 -51.99 -13.34
N VAL A 320 -27.40 -51.82 -14.66
CA VAL A 320 -28.49 -52.24 -15.54
C VAL A 320 -27.93 -53.30 -16.48
N SER A 321 -28.55 -54.47 -16.42
CA SER A 321 -28.36 -55.63 -17.29
C SER A 321 -29.00 -55.43 -18.66
#